data_AF-A0A165IJY2-F1
#
_entry.id   AF-A0A165IJY2-F1
#
_cell.length_a   1.000
_cell.length_b   1.000
_cell.length_c   1.000
_cell.angle_alpha   90.00
_cell.angle_beta   90.00
_cell.angle_gamma   90.00
#
_symmetry.space_group_name_H-M   'P 1'
#
loop_
_entity.id
_entity.type
_entity.pdbx_description
1 polymer ?
#
loop_
_entity_poly.entity_id
_entity_poly.type
_entity_poly.pdbx_seq_one_letter_code
_entity_poly.pdbx_strand_id
1 'polypeptide(L)'
;PTESDPDALILHPPYAPKLNYVAIVDAKNPSKFLDEKDFVDAKGNTIQEYPYRFEPVRGVGGLKSGPIEDTECLRCTFCRKKYRGKNSKSMWRRHVQKSHKIKLQNYRERNSKH
;
A
#
# COMPACT_ATOMS: atom_id res chain seq x y z
N PRO A 1 3.13 11.71 -1.48
CA PRO A 1 3.90 12.77 -2.16
C PRO A 1 3.18 13.14 -3.43
N THR A 2 3.42 14.33 -3.96
CA THR A 2 2.80 14.77 -5.22
C THR A 2 3.82 14.65 -6.36
N GLU A 3 3.38 14.82 -7.60
CA GLU A 3 4.26 14.81 -8.78
C GLU A 3 5.36 15.90 -8.73
N SER A 4 5.18 16.93 -7.90
CA SER A 4 6.17 17.99 -7.68
C SER A 4 7.24 17.63 -6.66
N ASP A 5 7.17 16.46 -6.02
CA ASP A 5 8.15 16.01 -5.03
C ASP A 5 9.35 15.37 -5.76
N PRO A 6 10.53 16.01 -5.77
CA PRO A 6 11.68 15.53 -6.55
C PRO A 6 12.24 14.20 -6.02
N ASP A 7 11.91 13.83 -4.78
CA ASP A 7 12.35 12.59 -4.14
C ASP A 7 11.30 11.48 -4.25
N ALA A 8 10.26 11.67 -5.06
CA ALA A 8 9.17 10.72 -5.24
C ALA A 8 9.00 10.32 -6.71
N LEU A 9 9.07 9.01 -6.95
CA LEU A 9 8.61 8.39 -8.18
C LEU A 9 7.13 8.02 -8.01
N ILE A 10 6.24 8.82 -8.58
CA ILE A 10 4.81 8.53 -8.59
C ILE A 10 4.51 7.51 -9.69
N LEU A 11 3.98 6.37 -9.27
CA LEU A 11 3.58 5.26 -10.11
C LEU A 11 2.09 5.38 -10.36
N HIS A 12 1.73 5.69 -11.61
CA HIS A 12 0.39 5.50 -12.11
C HIS A 12 0.29 4.06 -12.62
N PRO A 13 -0.55 3.19 -12.05
CA PRO A 13 -0.71 1.83 -12.56
C PRO A 13 -1.87 1.77 -13.55
N PRO A 14 -1.60 1.78 -14.88
CA PRO A 14 -2.55 1.20 -15.82
C PRO A 14 -2.08 -0.13 -16.46
N TYR A 15 -0.84 -0.62 -16.23
CA TYR A 15 -0.26 -1.68 -17.09
C TYR A 15 0.65 -2.73 -16.45
N ALA A 16 0.74 -2.83 -15.12
CA ALA A 16 1.64 -3.82 -14.50
C ALA A 16 0.85 -4.89 -13.72
N PRO A 17 0.38 -5.98 -14.36
CA PRO A 17 -0.22 -7.12 -13.66
C PRO A 17 0.75 -7.76 -12.63
N LYS A 18 2.06 -7.52 -12.79
CA LYS A 18 3.10 -8.03 -11.89
C LYS A 18 3.43 -7.13 -10.68
N LEU A 19 2.91 -5.90 -10.62
CA LEU A 19 3.13 -5.06 -9.43
C LEU A 19 2.40 -5.66 -8.22
N ASN A 20 3.10 -5.67 -7.09
CA ASN A 20 2.57 -6.05 -5.78
C ASN A 20 3.14 -5.10 -4.71
N TYR A 21 2.67 -5.22 -3.47
CA TYR A 21 3.12 -4.38 -2.37
C TYR A 21 4.65 -4.32 -2.25
N VAL A 22 5.32 -5.47 -2.27
CA VAL A 22 6.79 -5.58 -2.10
C VAL A 22 7.53 -4.84 -3.20
N ALA A 23 7.07 -4.94 -4.46
CA ALA A 23 7.68 -4.22 -5.58
C ALA A 23 7.54 -2.69 -5.47
N ILE A 24 6.46 -2.22 -4.83
CA ILE A 24 6.21 -0.79 -4.58
C ILE A 24 7.06 -0.29 -3.40
N VAL A 25 7.14 -1.07 -2.31
CA VAL A 25 7.84 -0.67 -1.08
C VAL A 25 9.29 -1.15 -1.00
N ASP A 26 9.84 -1.63 -2.10
CA ASP A 26 11.21 -2.12 -2.23
C ASP A 26 12.21 -1.20 -1.51
N ALA A 27 12.98 -1.79 -0.58
CA ALA A 27 13.96 -1.08 0.23
C ALA A 27 15.05 -0.41 -0.61
N LYS A 28 15.33 -0.93 -1.81
CA LYS A 28 16.29 -0.33 -2.75
C LYS A 28 15.75 0.93 -3.44
N ASN A 29 14.43 1.14 -3.41
CA ASN A 29 13.75 2.25 -4.06
C ASN A 29 12.64 2.83 -3.16
N PRO A 30 12.98 3.43 -2.00
CA PRO A 30 11.99 3.90 -1.02
C PRO A 30 11.13 5.07 -1.53
N SER A 31 11.53 5.66 -2.66
CA SER A 31 10.90 6.80 -3.33
C SER A 31 9.69 6.44 -4.19
N LYS A 32 9.32 5.17 -4.33
CA LYS A 32 8.15 4.77 -5.13
C LYS A 32 6.84 4.99 -4.37
N PHE A 33 5.87 5.67 -4.98
CA PHE A 33 4.54 5.85 -4.41
C PHE A 33 3.47 5.64 -5.48
N LEU A 34 2.26 5.29 -5.08
CA LEU A 34 1.09 5.28 -5.95
C LEU A 34 0.45 6.68 -5.95
N ASP A 35 -0.25 7.04 -7.02
CA ASP A 35 -1.12 8.22 -7.01
C ASP A 35 -2.49 7.88 -6.41
N GLU A 36 -2.98 8.73 -5.52
CA GLU A 36 -4.33 8.65 -4.96
C GLU A 36 -5.40 8.91 -6.03
N LYS A 37 -5.08 9.77 -7.02
CA LYS A 37 -5.98 10.12 -8.13
C LYS A 37 -6.35 8.92 -9.02
N ASP A 38 -5.57 7.84 -8.97
CA ASP A 38 -5.90 6.59 -9.67
C ASP A 38 -7.03 5.81 -8.98
N PHE A 39 -7.36 6.13 -7.72
CA PHE A 39 -8.33 5.40 -6.91
C PHE A 39 -9.53 6.24 -6.51
N VAL A 40 -9.36 7.55 -6.37
CA VAL A 40 -10.42 8.49 -5.95
C VAL A 40 -10.47 9.72 -6.86
N ASP A 41 -11.68 10.15 -7.22
CA ASP A 41 -11.88 11.37 -8.00
C ASP A 41 -11.74 12.64 -7.14
N ALA A 42 -11.81 13.81 -7.78
CA ALA A 42 -11.74 15.10 -7.08
C ALA A 42 -12.88 15.35 -6.07
N LYS A 43 -13.97 14.58 -6.15
CA LYS A 43 -15.11 14.62 -5.22
C LYS A 43 -15.00 13.57 -4.10
N GLY A 44 -13.95 12.75 -4.12
CA GLY A 44 -13.72 11.67 -3.16
C GLY A 44 -14.50 10.39 -3.45
N ASN A 45 -15.10 10.25 -4.64
CA ASN A 45 -15.74 9.00 -5.05
C ASN A 45 -14.68 7.98 -5.45
N THR A 46 -14.93 6.70 -5.16
CA THR A 46 -14.05 5.60 -5.58
C THR A 46 -14.14 5.41 -7.10
N ILE A 47 -13.02 5.63 -7.81
CA ILE A 47 -12.84 5.26 -9.22
C ILE A 47 -12.52 3.76 -9.31
N GLN A 48 -11.59 3.30 -8.46
CA GLN A 48 -11.15 1.91 -8.40
C GLN A 48 -10.84 1.51 -6.96
N GLU A 49 -11.19 0.28 -6.59
CA GLU A 49 -10.81 -0.28 -5.29
C GLU A 49 -9.33 -0.66 -5.27
N TYR A 50 -8.67 -0.41 -4.14
CA TYR A 50 -7.29 -0.77 -3.90
C TYR A 50 -7.09 -2.29 -3.98
N PRO A 51 -6.30 -2.79 -4.94
CA PRO A 51 -6.13 -4.21 -5.17
C PRO A 51 -5.51 -4.93 -3.99
N TYR A 52 -5.99 -6.15 -3.69
CA TYR A 52 -5.41 -6.99 -2.63
C TYR A 52 -3.91 -7.25 -2.81
N ARG A 53 -3.44 -7.38 -4.05
CA ARG A 53 -2.00 -7.57 -4.37
C ARG A 53 -1.11 -6.40 -3.93
N PHE A 54 -1.68 -5.21 -3.75
CA PHE A 54 -0.98 -4.04 -3.23
C PHE A 54 -1.09 -3.96 -1.70
N GLU A 55 -1.83 -4.85 -1.05
CA GLU A 55 -1.80 -4.92 0.41
C GLU A 55 -0.55 -5.64 0.91
N PRO A 56 -0.01 -5.24 2.07
CA PRO A 56 1.04 -6.00 2.74
C PRO A 56 0.52 -7.40 3.09
N VAL A 57 1.23 -8.44 2.62
CA VAL A 57 0.96 -9.83 2.99
C VAL A 57 1.55 -10.08 4.38
N ARG A 58 0.82 -10.78 5.26
CA ARG A 58 1.35 -11.14 6.60
C ARG A 58 2.56 -12.06 6.42
N GLY A 59 3.68 -11.76 7.08
CA GLY A 59 4.89 -12.60 7.02
C GLY A 59 5.69 -12.46 5.72
N VAL A 60 5.35 -11.50 4.85
CA VAL A 60 6.11 -11.17 3.64
C VAL A 60 6.50 -9.69 3.66
N GLY A 61 6.87 -9.18 4.84
CA GLY A 61 7.80 -8.06 4.91
C GLY A 61 9.09 -8.49 4.20
N GLY A 62 9.48 -7.76 3.15
CA GLY A 62 10.73 -7.96 2.43
C GLY A 62 12.00 -7.68 3.26
N LEU A 63 11.93 -7.75 4.59
CA LEU A 63 13.09 -7.84 5.46
C LEU A 63 13.15 -9.28 5.98
N LYS A 64 14.10 -10.05 5.43
CA LYS A 64 14.43 -11.38 5.90
C LYS A 64 14.79 -11.31 7.39
N SER A 65 14.03 -12.04 8.20
CA SER A 65 14.43 -12.71 9.45
C SER A 65 15.72 -12.19 10.11
N GLY A 66 15.54 -11.21 10.99
CA GLY A 66 16.45 -10.88 12.10
C GLY A 66 15.69 -10.99 13.44
N PRO A 67 16.38 -10.92 14.60
CA PRO A 67 15.75 -10.98 15.92
C PRO A 67 14.57 -10.02 16.05
N ILE A 68 13.61 -10.42 16.88
CA ILE A 68 12.23 -9.92 17.02
C ILE A 68 12.10 -8.38 17.17
N GLU A 69 13.18 -7.63 17.37
CA GLU A 69 13.19 -6.17 17.39
C GLU A 69 13.02 -5.52 16.00
N ASP A 70 13.33 -6.22 14.89
CA ASP A 70 13.19 -5.72 13.52
C ASP A 70 11.85 -6.12 12.85
N THR A 71 10.77 -6.07 13.64
CA THR A 71 9.41 -6.40 13.18
C THR A 71 9.00 -5.65 11.91
N GLU A 72 8.43 -6.37 10.95
CA GLU A 72 7.93 -5.92 9.64
C GLU A 72 7.51 -4.44 9.60
N CYS A 73 8.39 -3.60 9.06
CA CYS A 73 8.12 -2.18 8.87
C CYS A 73 7.29 -1.99 7.59
N LEU A 74 5.98 -1.84 7.73
CA LEU A 74 5.08 -1.59 6.61
C LEU A 74 5.10 -0.10 6.26
N ARG A 75 5.37 0.23 5.01
CA ARG A 75 5.25 1.60 4.47
C ARG A 75 3.90 1.80 3.78
N CYS A 76 3.33 2.99 3.89
CA CYS A 76 2.22 3.39 3.04
C CYS A 76 2.68 3.50 1.57
N THR A 77 1.86 3.05 0.63
CA THR A 77 2.15 3.17 -0.79
C THR A 77 1.87 4.58 -1.32
N PHE A 78 1.11 5.41 -0.61
CA PHE A 78 0.75 6.78 -1.02
C PHE A 78 1.55 7.87 -0.30
N CYS A 79 2.18 7.53 0.83
CA CYS A 79 2.97 8.48 1.62
C CYS A 79 4.13 7.83 2.38
N ARG A 80 4.96 8.65 3.03
CA ARG A 80 6.17 8.21 3.74
C ARG A 80 5.89 7.58 5.12
N LYS A 81 4.63 7.45 5.53
CA LYS A 81 4.26 6.90 6.84
C LYS A 81 4.60 5.41 6.94
N LYS A 82 5.17 5.01 8.08
CA LYS A 82 5.62 3.65 8.38
C LYS A 82 4.90 3.10 9.61
N TYR A 83 4.73 1.78 9.67
CA TYR A 83 4.02 1.05 10.71
C TYR A 83 4.85 -0.14 11.15
N ARG A 84 5.03 -0.31 12.47
CA ARG A 84 5.78 -1.43 13.08
C ARG A 84 4.92 -2.14 14.13
N GLY A 85 5.35 -3.34 14.53
CA GLY A 85 4.72 -4.13 15.58
C GLY A 85 3.51 -4.96 15.12
N LYS A 86 2.96 -5.75 16.06
CA LYS A 86 1.93 -6.79 15.82
C LYS A 86 0.66 -6.31 15.10
N ASN A 87 0.32 -5.03 15.23
CA ASN A 87 -0.88 -4.42 14.65
C ASN A 87 -0.60 -3.55 13.41
N SER A 88 0.63 -3.55 12.89
CA SER A 88 1.07 -2.69 11.79
C SER A 88 0.13 -2.73 10.59
N LYS A 89 -0.29 -3.93 10.15
CA LYS A 89 -1.22 -4.11 9.01
C LYS A 89 -2.58 -3.45 9.26
N SER A 90 -3.15 -3.61 10.45
CA SER A 90 -4.44 -3.00 10.79
C SER A 90 -4.35 -1.47 10.82
N MET A 91 -3.25 -0.93 11.38
CA MET A 91 -3.00 0.52 11.37
C MET A 91 -2.77 1.06 9.96
N TRP A 92 -2.02 0.32 9.14
CA TRP A 92 -1.79 0.62 7.73
C TRP A 92 -3.10 0.67 6.94
N ARG A 93 -3.97 -0.35 7.08
CA ARG A 93 -5.29 -0.38 6.41
C ARG A 93 -6.15 0.82 6.80
N ARG A 94 -6.23 1.11 8.11
CA ARG A 94 -6.97 2.26 8.63
C ARG A 94 -6.45 3.57 8.06
N HIS A 95 -5.14 3.70 7.92
CA HIS A 95 -4.54 4.91 7.37
C HIS A 95 -4.87 5.10 5.88
N VAL A 96 -4.75 4.06 5.06
CA VAL A 96 -5.13 4.13 3.64
C VAL A 96 -6.59 4.56 3.49
N GLN A 97 -7.49 3.98 4.27
CA GLN A 97 -8.91 4.33 4.22
C GLN A 97 -9.22 5.73 4.75
N LYS A 98 -8.59 6.16 5.86
CA LYS A 98 -8.94 7.43 6.51
C LYS A 98 -8.21 8.64 5.95
N SER A 99 -6.91 8.50 5.69
CA SER A 99 -6.03 9.58 5.25
C SER A 99 -6.09 9.79 3.75
N HIS A 100 -6.10 8.69 2.98
CA HIS A 100 -6.11 8.75 1.52
C HIS A 100 -7.52 8.55 0.93
N LYS A 101 -8.53 8.25 1.76
CA LYS A 101 -9.93 8.00 1.34
C LYS A 101 -10.11 6.84 0.36
N ILE A 102 -9.14 5.92 0.33
CA ILE A 102 -9.12 4.82 -0.62
C ILE A 102 -9.88 3.62 -0.06
N LYS A 103 -10.84 3.11 -0.85
CA LYS A 103 -11.58 1.89 -0.55
C LYS A 103 -10.69 0.67 -0.83
N LEU A 104 -10.50 -0.18 0.17
CA LEU A 104 -9.75 -1.44 0.03
C LEU A 104 -10.67 -2.55 -0.47
N GLN A 105 -10.18 -3.42 -1.37
CA GLN A 105 -10.89 -4.65 -1.73
C GLN A 105 -11.14 -5.51 -0.48
N ASN A 106 -12.37 -6.02 -0.32
CA ASN A 106 -12.70 -6.89 0.80
C ASN A 106 -12.24 -8.32 0.52
N TYR A 107 -11.35 -8.84 1.37
CA TYR A 107 -10.93 -10.25 1.32
C TYR A 107 -12.10 -11.23 1.55
N ARG A 108 -13.12 -10.84 2.34
CA ARG A 108 -14.25 -11.71 2.71
C ARG A 108 -15.19 -12.03 1.55
N GLU A 109 -15.40 -11.11 0.61
CA GLU A 109 -16.37 -11.29 -0.48
C GLU A 109 -15.91 -12.32 -1.53
N ARG A 110 -14.61 -12.68 -1.54
CA ARG A 110 -14.06 -13.67 -2.47
C ARG A 110 -14.26 -15.12 -1.99
N ASN A 111 -14.45 -15.37 -0.70
CA ASN A 111 -14.63 -16.71 -0.14
C ASN A 111 -16.11 -17.10 0.07
N SER A 112 -17.07 -16.26 -0.36
CA SER A 112 -18.51 -16.53 -0.29
C SER A 112 -19.11 -16.92 -1.66
N LYS A 113 -18.27 -17.17 -2.66
CA LYS A 113 -18.67 -17.69 -3.96
C LYS A 113 -17.75 -18.85 -4.33
N HIS A 114 -17.97 -20.01 -3.72
CA HIS A 114 -17.76 -21.35 -4.28
C HIS A 114 -18.73 -22.27 -3.56
#